data_AF-A0A2E2TLW0-F1
#
_entry.id   AF-A0A2E2TLW0-F1
#
_cell.length_a   1.000
_cell.length_b   1.000
_cell.length_c   1.000
_cell.angle_alpha   90.00
_cell.angle_beta   90.00
_cell.angle_gamma   90.00
#
_symmetry.space_group_name_H-M   'P 1'
#
loop_
_entity.id
_entity.type
_entity.pdbx_description
1 polymer ?
#
loop_
_entity_poly.entity_id
_entity_poly.type
_entity_poly.pdbx_seq_one_letter_code
_entity_poly.pdbx_strand_id
1 'polypeptide(L)'
;MEEHYLKKELYDLVKKDSRIFEFLQSGSLDGIWYWDLEKPEHEWMSPRFWENFGYDPKEKKHLASEWQTMINQDDLKMCISNFEKHKKDPNRPYDQIVRYTKKDGSIAWIRCRGLAIRDKNGTPIRMLGAHNDVTTLKETEASLHQKLNELEQLNKQMIGREVKMDQLKKEVDTLLKELGRDKKYT
;
A
#
# COMPACT_ATOMS: atom_id res chain seq x y z
N MET A 1 2.17 -7.76 -36.81
CA MET A 1 2.69 -6.38 -36.59
C MET A 1 4.18 -6.52 -36.40
N GLU A 2 4.99 -5.89 -37.23
CA GLU A 2 6.44 -5.95 -37.12
C GLU A 2 6.89 -5.20 -35.85
N GLU A 3 7.88 -5.74 -35.14
CA GLU A 3 8.34 -5.14 -33.89
C GLU A 3 9.12 -3.84 -34.17
N HIS A 4 8.73 -2.75 -33.52
CA HIS A 4 9.36 -1.44 -33.73
C HIS A 4 10.84 -1.45 -33.31
N TYR A 5 11.74 -0.94 -34.16
CA TYR A 5 13.19 -1.04 -33.96
C TYR A 5 13.68 -0.50 -32.60
N LEU A 6 13.15 0.65 -32.14
CA LEU A 6 13.48 1.22 -30.83
C LEU A 6 13.18 0.28 -29.65
N LYS A 7 12.15 -0.57 -29.76
CA LYS A 7 11.84 -1.56 -28.72
C LYS A 7 12.95 -2.61 -28.65
N LYS A 8 13.42 -3.09 -29.81
CA LYS A 8 14.51 -4.05 -29.90
C LYS A 8 15.82 -3.47 -29.35
N GLU A 9 16.15 -2.24 -29.74
CA GLU A 9 17.34 -1.53 -29.23
C GLU A 9 17.31 -1.38 -27.70
N LEU A 10 16.19 -0.94 -27.13
CA LEU A 10 16.03 -0.80 -25.69
C LEU A 10 16.16 -2.14 -24.96
N TYR A 11 15.54 -3.21 -25.47
CA TYR A 11 15.60 -4.54 -24.85
C TYR A 11 17.02 -5.11 -24.89
N ASP A 12 17.77 -4.87 -25.96
CA ASP A 12 19.16 -5.27 -26.06
C ASP A 12 20.05 -4.46 -25.11
N LEU A 13 19.77 -3.16 -24.93
CA LEU A 13 20.46 -2.32 -23.96
C LEU A 13 20.21 -2.79 -22.52
N VAL A 14 18.96 -3.09 -22.13
CA VAL A 14 18.64 -3.62 -20.79
C VAL A 14 19.42 -4.89 -20.46
N LYS A 15 19.67 -5.75 -21.46
CA LYS A 15 20.43 -7.00 -21.29
C LYS A 15 21.94 -6.79 -21.17
N LYS A 16 22.49 -5.75 -21.80
CA LYS A 16 23.94 -5.55 -21.98
C LYS A 16 24.52 -4.46 -21.08
N ASP A 17 23.71 -3.46 -20.72
CA ASP A 17 24.13 -2.29 -19.97
C ASP A 17 23.30 -2.19 -18.69
N SER A 18 23.92 -2.56 -17.57
CA SER A 18 23.27 -2.53 -16.26
C SER A 18 22.73 -1.14 -15.90
N ARG A 19 23.35 -0.06 -16.40
CA ARG A 19 22.92 1.33 -16.10
C ARG A 19 21.48 1.60 -16.54
N ILE A 20 21.02 0.93 -17.60
CA ILE A 20 19.65 1.09 -18.09
C ILE A 20 18.66 0.43 -17.14
N PHE A 21 18.98 -0.78 -16.67
CA PHE A 21 18.18 -1.43 -15.63
C PHE A 21 18.19 -0.61 -14.33
N GLU A 22 19.35 -0.13 -13.91
CA GLU A 22 19.51 0.76 -12.74
C GLU A 22 18.64 2.02 -12.83
N PHE A 23 18.62 2.68 -13.99
CA PHE A 23 17.77 3.84 -14.24
C PHE A 23 16.28 3.50 -14.13
N LEU A 24 15.85 2.39 -14.76
CA LEU A 24 14.45 1.97 -14.73
C LEU A 24 13.99 1.61 -13.31
N GLN A 25 14.81 0.87 -12.55
CA GLN A 25 14.45 0.50 -11.19
C GLN A 25 14.45 1.71 -10.24
N SER A 26 15.45 2.58 -10.31
CA SER A 26 15.59 3.71 -9.38
C SER A 26 14.54 4.80 -9.61
N GLY A 27 14.02 4.93 -10.83
CA GLY A 27 12.96 5.89 -11.14
C GLY A 27 11.56 5.43 -10.74
N SER A 28 11.34 4.11 -10.61
CA SER A 28 9.98 3.54 -10.52
C SER A 28 9.72 2.67 -9.29
N LEU A 29 10.78 2.21 -8.61
CA LEU A 29 10.70 1.20 -7.57
C LEU A 29 11.49 1.64 -6.33
N ASP A 30 11.00 1.22 -5.17
CA ASP A 30 11.59 1.46 -3.86
C ASP A 30 12.38 0.25 -3.35
N GLY A 31 12.48 -0.77 -4.20
CA GLY A 31 13.29 -1.95 -3.98
C GLY A 31 12.93 -3.05 -4.97
N ILE A 32 13.89 -3.92 -5.24
CA ILE A 32 13.70 -5.17 -5.98
C ILE A 32 14.14 -6.32 -5.08
N TRP A 33 13.50 -7.46 -5.24
CA TRP A 33 13.91 -8.70 -4.59
C TRP A 33 13.95 -9.85 -5.60
N TYR A 34 14.87 -10.78 -5.36
CA TYR A 34 15.06 -11.95 -6.17
C TYR A 34 15.27 -13.16 -5.26
N TRP A 35 14.30 -14.08 -5.30
CA TRP A 35 14.19 -15.18 -4.37
C TRP A 35 14.51 -16.51 -5.04
N ASP A 36 15.38 -17.31 -4.38
CA ASP A 36 15.68 -18.68 -4.76
C ASP A 36 14.62 -19.64 -4.20
N LEU A 37 13.73 -20.16 -5.05
CA LEU A 37 12.69 -21.09 -4.62
C LEU A 37 13.20 -22.52 -4.42
N GLU A 38 14.39 -22.83 -4.94
CA GLU A 38 15.06 -24.12 -4.73
C GLU A 38 15.86 -24.11 -3.43
N LYS A 39 16.27 -22.93 -2.97
CA LYS A 39 16.91 -22.67 -1.66
C LYS A 39 16.20 -21.52 -0.94
N PRO A 40 15.00 -21.76 -0.37
CA PRO A 40 14.10 -20.71 0.11
C PRO A 40 14.68 -19.76 1.16
N GLU A 41 15.76 -20.13 1.82
CA GLU A 41 16.51 -19.28 2.74
C GLU A 41 17.27 -18.15 2.04
N HIS A 42 17.60 -18.31 0.75
CA HIS A 42 18.38 -17.36 -0.03
C HIS A 42 17.49 -16.40 -0.80
N GLU A 43 17.53 -15.13 -0.41
CA GLU A 43 16.77 -14.07 -1.05
C GLU A 43 17.59 -12.79 -1.10
N TRP A 44 17.82 -12.32 -2.30
CA TRP A 44 18.51 -11.05 -2.52
C TRP A 44 17.50 -9.91 -2.53
N MET A 45 17.84 -8.82 -1.85
CA MET A 45 17.11 -7.56 -1.90
C MET A 45 18.07 -6.46 -2.32
N SER A 46 17.60 -5.57 -3.18
CA SER A 46 18.37 -4.43 -3.69
C SER A 46 18.86 -3.51 -2.56
N PRO A 47 20.02 -2.85 -2.70
CA PRO A 47 20.50 -1.84 -1.74
C PRO A 47 19.44 -0.79 -1.39
N ARG A 48 18.73 -0.28 -2.40
CA ARG A 48 17.67 0.72 -2.23
C ARG A 48 16.57 0.30 -1.25
N PHE A 49 16.20 -0.99 -1.25
CA PHE A 49 15.24 -1.50 -0.28
C PHE A 49 15.76 -1.26 1.14
N TRP A 50 16.96 -1.72 1.45
CA TRP A 50 17.52 -1.58 2.80
C TRP A 50 17.70 -0.12 3.21
N GLU A 51 18.17 0.73 2.29
CA GLU A 51 18.32 2.17 2.51
C GLU A 51 16.98 2.84 2.85
N ASN A 52 15.91 2.50 2.13
CA ASN A 52 14.55 3.00 2.40
C ASN A 52 14.00 2.60 3.77
N PHE A 53 14.52 1.51 4.33
CA PHE A 53 14.20 1.02 5.67
C PHE A 53 15.19 1.48 6.75
N GLY A 54 16.21 2.25 6.38
CA GLY A 54 17.22 2.80 7.29
C GLY A 54 18.37 1.85 7.65
N TYR A 55 18.57 0.77 6.88
CA TYR A 55 19.65 -0.20 7.09
C TYR A 55 20.79 0.00 6.09
N ASP A 56 22.02 -0.32 6.49
CA ASP A 56 23.15 -0.41 5.55
C ASP A 56 23.05 -1.72 4.75
N PRO A 57 22.94 -1.67 3.41
CA PRO A 57 22.92 -2.87 2.57
C PRO A 57 24.13 -3.79 2.77
N LYS A 58 25.30 -3.25 3.14
CA LYS A 58 26.55 -4.02 3.29
C LYS A 58 26.54 -4.96 4.48
N GLU A 59 25.65 -4.73 5.44
CA GLU A 59 25.48 -5.58 6.62
C GLU A 59 24.58 -6.79 6.35
N LYS A 60 23.93 -6.84 5.18
CA LYS A 60 22.90 -7.82 4.85
C LYS A 60 23.50 -9.09 4.26
N LYS A 61 22.91 -10.23 4.65
CA LYS A 61 23.38 -11.59 4.31
C LYS A 61 22.63 -12.21 3.13
N HIS A 62 21.63 -11.51 2.59
CA HIS A 62 20.76 -12.00 1.52
C HIS A 62 20.01 -13.27 1.93
N LEU A 63 19.46 -13.23 3.15
CA LEU A 63 18.61 -14.30 3.69
C LEU A 63 17.17 -13.81 3.80
N ALA A 64 16.22 -14.69 3.48
CA ALA A 64 14.78 -14.38 3.60
C ALA A 64 14.39 -14.00 5.04
N SER A 65 15.08 -14.55 6.04
CA SER A 65 14.85 -14.20 7.44
C SER A 65 15.09 -12.72 7.75
N GLU A 66 15.98 -12.03 7.03
CA GLU A 66 16.32 -10.64 7.32
C GLU A 66 15.14 -9.69 7.13
N TRP A 67 14.36 -9.85 6.07
CA TRP A 67 13.16 -9.03 5.86
C TRP A 67 11.93 -9.57 6.61
N GLN A 68 11.85 -10.89 6.83
CA GLN A 68 10.75 -11.52 7.55
C GLN A 68 10.64 -11.06 9.01
N THR A 69 11.75 -10.61 9.60
CA THR A 69 11.74 -9.97 10.92
C THR A 69 11.22 -8.52 10.92
N MET A 70 11.23 -7.85 9.76
CA MET A 70 10.79 -6.46 9.62
C MET A 70 9.31 -6.35 9.29
N ILE A 71 8.74 -7.33 8.60
CA ILE A 71 7.33 -7.33 8.22
C ILE A 71 6.42 -7.60 9.43
N ASN A 72 5.23 -6.99 9.41
CA ASN A 72 4.16 -7.34 10.34
C ASN A 72 3.80 -8.84 10.21
N GLN A 73 3.65 -9.52 11.35
CA GLN A 73 3.52 -10.98 11.36
C GLN A 73 2.20 -11.51 10.78
N ASP A 74 1.13 -10.72 10.80
CA ASP A 74 -0.12 -11.11 10.12
C ASP A 74 -0.01 -10.90 8.60
N ASP A 75 0.66 -9.82 8.20
CA ASP A 75 0.95 -9.55 6.80
C ASP A 75 1.91 -10.60 6.22
N LEU A 76 2.87 -11.11 7.01
CA LEU A 76 3.74 -12.23 6.61
C LEU A 76 2.95 -13.51 6.31
N LYS A 77 2.00 -13.87 7.18
CA LYS A 77 1.11 -15.02 6.93
C LYS A 77 0.33 -14.84 5.62
N MET A 78 -0.15 -13.63 5.37
CA MET A 78 -0.82 -13.29 4.11
C MET A 78 0.13 -13.41 2.92
N CYS A 79 1.37 -12.90 3.01
CA CYS A 79 2.39 -13.04 1.96
C CYS A 79 2.63 -14.50 1.60
N ILE A 80 2.83 -15.37 2.60
CA ILE A 80 3.06 -16.80 2.40
C ILE A 80 1.84 -17.44 1.73
N SER A 81 0.63 -17.13 2.20
CA SER A 81 -0.61 -17.66 1.59
C SER A 81 -0.78 -17.21 0.14
N ASN A 82 -0.52 -15.94 -0.16
CA ASN A 82 -0.62 -15.39 -1.51
C ASN A 82 0.46 -15.96 -2.43
N PHE A 83 1.67 -16.17 -1.91
CA PHE A 83 2.74 -16.84 -2.63
C PHE A 83 2.33 -18.26 -3.02
N GLU A 84 1.84 -19.06 -2.08
CA GLU A 84 1.41 -20.44 -2.36
C GLU A 84 0.28 -20.50 -3.41
N LYS A 85 -0.62 -19.51 -3.42
CA LYS A 85 -1.66 -19.40 -4.44
C LYS A 85 -1.08 -19.04 -5.81
N HIS A 86 -0.18 -18.06 -5.89
CA HIS A 86 0.51 -17.68 -7.13
C HIS A 86 1.40 -18.81 -7.68
N LYS A 87 2.05 -19.55 -6.78
CA LYS A 87 2.87 -20.71 -7.10
C LYS A 87 2.06 -21.80 -7.81
N LYS A 88 0.83 -22.06 -7.34
CA LYS A 88 -0.08 -23.07 -7.89
C LYS A 88 -0.78 -22.60 -9.17
N ASP A 89 -1.16 -21.33 -9.25
CA ASP A 89 -1.89 -20.76 -10.39
C ASP A 89 -1.17 -19.52 -10.95
N PRO A 90 -0.52 -19.64 -12.13
CA PRO A 90 0.15 -18.52 -12.79
C PRO A 90 -0.78 -17.34 -13.12
N ASN A 91 -2.09 -17.58 -13.27
CA ASN A 91 -3.06 -16.52 -13.58
C ASN A 91 -3.46 -15.71 -12.34
N ARG A 92 -3.07 -16.16 -11.15
CA ARG A 92 -3.32 -15.45 -9.91
C ARG A 92 -2.12 -14.56 -9.58
N PRO A 93 -2.18 -13.23 -9.77
CA PRO A 93 -1.02 -12.37 -9.56
C PRO A 93 -0.61 -12.34 -8.08
N TYR A 94 0.70 -12.24 -7.84
CA TYR A 94 1.24 -11.87 -6.53
C TYR A 94 1.33 -10.34 -6.45
N ASP A 95 0.34 -9.73 -5.82
CA ASP A 95 0.23 -8.29 -5.62
C ASP A 95 -0.52 -8.01 -4.31
N GLN A 96 0.12 -7.28 -3.40
CA GLN A 96 -0.41 -7.03 -2.07
C GLN A 96 0.21 -5.79 -1.45
N ILE A 97 -0.45 -5.23 -0.45
CA ILE A 97 0.06 -4.14 0.36
C ILE A 97 0.26 -4.67 1.77
N VAL A 98 1.46 -4.48 2.32
CA VAL A 98 1.89 -5.00 3.62
C VAL A 98 2.61 -3.95 4.43
N ARG A 99 2.66 -4.14 5.74
CA ARG A 99 3.33 -3.26 6.68
C ARG A 99 4.70 -3.81 7.04
N TYR A 100 5.70 -2.96 6.95
CA TYR A 100 7.04 -3.19 7.47
C TYR A 100 7.35 -2.17 8.56
N THR A 101 8.20 -2.56 9.51
CA THR A 101 8.76 -1.67 10.52
C THR A 101 10.16 -1.24 10.06
N LYS A 102 10.38 0.08 9.94
CA LYS A 102 11.69 0.67 9.65
C LYS A 102 12.61 0.59 10.86
N LYS A 103 13.92 0.84 10.67
CA LYS A 103 14.91 0.82 11.75
C LYS A 103 14.61 1.81 12.87
N ASP A 104 13.94 2.92 12.57
CA ASP A 104 13.52 3.95 13.53
C ASP A 104 12.20 3.61 14.26
N GLY A 105 11.58 2.47 13.94
CA GLY A 105 10.31 2.01 14.51
C GLY A 105 9.06 2.51 13.79
N SER A 106 9.19 3.39 12.78
CA SER A 106 8.06 3.84 11.96
C SER A 106 7.51 2.71 11.07
N ILE A 107 6.22 2.79 10.73
CA ILE A 107 5.57 1.82 9.85
C ILE A 107 5.66 2.33 8.41
N ALA A 108 6.12 1.47 7.51
CA ALA A 108 6.03 1.67 6.07
C ALA A 108 4.94 0.77 5.48
N TRP A 109 4.07 1.34 4.66
CA TRP A 109 3.16 0.58 3.82
C TRP A 109 3.81 0.31 2.47
N ILE A 110 4.04 -0.96 2.15
CA ILE A 110 4.72 -1.36 0.92
C ILE A 110 3.77 -2.17 0.05
N ARG A 111 3.59 -1.74 -1.19
CA ARG A 111 3.04 -2.61 -2.22
C ARG A 111 4.13 -3.53 -2.73
N CYS A 112 3.96 -4.83 -2.57
CA CYS A 112 4.86 -5.87 -3.06
C CYS A 112 4.21 -6.63 -4.20
N ARG A 113 4.88 -6.66 -5.35
CA ARG A 113 4.49 -7.41 -6.53
C ARG A 113 5.56 -8.42 -6.90
N GLY A 114 5.15 -9.55 -7.47
CA GLY A 114 6.07 -10.62 -7.80
C GLY A 114 5.66 -11.43 -9.02
N LEU A 115 6.66 -12.00 -9.68
CA LEU A 115 6.56 -12.84 -10.86
C LEU A 115 7.36 -14.12 -10.61
N ALA A 116 6.67 -15.26 -10.59
CA ALA A 116 7.32 -16.56 -10.57
C ALA A 116 7.97 -16.87 -11.93
N ILE A 117 9.27 -17.14 -11.91
CA ILE A 117 10.05 -17.62 -13.05
C ILE A 117 10.06 -19.15 -12.98
N ARG A 118 9.59 -19.78 -14.05
CA ARG A 118 9.36 -21.23 -14.12
C ARG A 118 10.33 -21.89 -15.08
N ASP A 119 10.68 -23.14 -14.77
CA ASP A 119 11.44 -24.00 -15.67
C ASP A 119 10.57 -24.50 -16.84
N LYS A 120 11.18 -25.32 -17.71
CA LYS A 120 10.51 -25.95 -18.86
C LYS A 120 9.33 -26.87 -18.49
N ASN A 121 9.25 -27.34 -17.24
CA ASN A 121 8.19 -28.21 -16.74
C ASN A 121 7.07 -27.40 -16.05
N GLY A 122 7.18 -26.07 -16.00
CA GLY A 122 6.24 -25.19 -15.31
C GLY A 122 6.51 -25.08 -13.80
N THR A 123 7.59 -25.66 -13.29
CA THR A 123 7.97 -25.60 -11.87
C THR A 123 8.55 -24.22 -11.58
N PRO A 124 8.04 -23.49 -10.59
CA PRO A 124 8.59 -22.19 -10.21
C PRO A 124 9.92 -22.38 -9.48
N ILE A 125 11.00 -21.83 -10.05
CA ILE A 125 12.37 -21.97 -9.56
C ILE A 125 12.91 -20.67 -8.97
N ARG A 126 12.43 -19.52 -9.44
CA ARG A 126 12.82 -18.20 -8.93
C ARG A 126 11.59 -17.32 -8.83
N MET A 127 11.69 -16.27 -8.03
CA MET A 127 10.68 -15.24 -8.01
C MET A 127 11.36 -13.87 -8.00
N LEU A 128 10.98 -13.03 -8.96
CA LEU A 128 11.42 -11.65 -9.05
C LEU A 128 10.27 -10.77 -8.59
N GLY A 129 10.55 -9.76 -7.78
CA GLY A 129 9.53 -8.79 -7.44
C GLY A 129 10.06 -7.41 -7.14
N ALA A 130 9.11 -6.52 -6.91
CA ALA A 130 9.35 -5.11 -6.72
C ALA A 130 8.51 -4.57 -5.57
N HIS A 131 9.09 -3.58 -4.89
CA HIS A 131 8.49 -2.84 -3.81
C HIS A 131 8.19 -1.40 -4.27
N ASN A 132 7.04 -0.90 -3.87
CA ASN A 132 6.70 0.51 -3.94
C ASN A 132 6.24 0.97 -2.56
N ASP A 133 6.84 2.04 -2.05
CA ASP A 133 6.42 2.69 -0.82
C ASP A 133 5.12 3.47 -1.10
N VAL A 134 4.04 3.04 -0.45
CA VAL A 134 2.72 3.65 -0.53
C VAL A 134 2.31 4.25 0.81
N THR A 135 3.27 4.52 1.70
CA THR A 135 3.04 5.08 3.05
C THR A 135 2.33 6.42 2.96
N THR A 136 2.86 7.37 2.19
CA THR A 136 2.23 8.69 2.03
C THR A 136 0.81 8.59 1.46
N LEU A 137 0.58 7.66 0.53
CA LEU A 137 -0.76 7.41 -0.02
C LEU A 137 -1.71 6.91 1.09
N LYS A 138 -1.25 5.96 1.91
CA LYS A 138 -2.05 5.39 3.01
C LYS A 138 -2.32 6.39 4.13
N GLU A 139 -1.33 7.21 4.49
CA GLU A 139 -1.49 8.29 5.47
C GLU A 139 -2.47 9.35 4.99
N THR A 140 -2.37 9.73 3.70
CA THR A 140 -3.31 10.68 3.09
C THR A 140 -4.72 10.12 3.05
N GLU A 141 -4.89 8.84 2.65
CA GLU A 141 -6.17 8.15 2.66
C GLU A 141 -6.78 8.11 4.07
N ALA A 142 -5.98 7.78 5.09
CA ALA A 142 -6.43 7.75 6.47
C ALA A 142 -6.84 9.14 6.98
N SER A 143 -6.05 10.18 6.68
CA SER A 143 -6.36 11.57 7.06
C SER A 143 -7.66 12.05 6.42
N LEU A 144 -7.88 11.74 5.14
CA LEU A 144 -9.13 12.07 4.44
C LEU A 144 -10.34 11.37 5.07
N HIS A 145 -10.23 10.08 5.37
CA HIS A 145 -11.31 9.35 6.04
C HIS A 145 -11.62 9.93 7.42
N GLN A 146 -10.61 10.31 8.20
CA GLN A 146 -10.82 10.96 9.48
C GLN A 146 -11.59 12.27 9.33
N LYS A 147 -11.18 13.15 8.41
CA LYS A 147 -11.86 14.42 8.16
C LYS A 147 -13.30 14.24 7.68
N LEU A 148 -13.56 13.25 6.83
CA LEU A 148 -14.93 12.93 6.39
C LEU A 148 -15.80 12.51 7.57
N ASN A 149 -15.30 11.64 8.44
CA ASN A 149 -16.03 11.20 9.64
C ASN A 149 -16.32 12.38 10.59
N GLU A 150 -15.36 13.30 10.78
CA GLU A 150 -15.55 14.52 11.58
C GLU A 150 -16.63 15.42 10.98
N LEU A 151 -16.62 15.63 9.66
CA LEU A 151 -17.63 16.42 8.95
C LEU A 151 -19.03 15.79 9.06
N GLU A 152 -19.14 14.47 8.92
CA GLU A 152 -20.42 13.76 9.09
C GLU A 152 -20.98 13.90 10.50
N GLN A 153 -20.12 13.81 11.52
CA GLN A 153 -20.53 14.02 12.91
C GLN A 153 -21.00 15.45 13.15
N LEU A 154 -20.27 16.44 12.65
CA LEU A 154 -20.65 17.84 12.76
C LEU A 154 -21.97 18.12 12.05
N ASN A 155 -22.17 17.57 10.85
CA ASN A 155 -23.40 17.74 10.09
C ASN A 155 -24.61 17.15 10.84
N LYS A 156 -24.47 15.95 11.43
CA LYS A 156 -25.50 15.35 12.29
C LYS A 156 -25.84 16.23 13.49
N GLN A 157 -24.83 16.85 14.12
CA GLN A 157 -25.04 17.79 15.23
C GLN A 157 -25.74 19.08 14.77
N MET A 158 -25.39 19.63 13.61
CA MET A 158 -26.03 20.83 13.06
C MET A 158 -27.51 20.58 12.76
N ILE A 159 -27.83 19.48 12.07
CA ILE A 159 -29.23 19.09 11.80
C ILE A 159 -30.00 18.92 13.12
N GLY A 160 -29.40 18.27 14.12
CA GLY A 160 -30.02 18.13 15.45
C GLY A 160 -30.30 19.48 16.12
N ARG A 161 -29.38 20.45 15.99
CA ARG A 161 -29.57 21.82 16.51
C ARG A 161 -30.67 22.56 15.75
N GLU A 162 -30.72 22.45 14.43
CA GLU A 162 -31.78 23.07 13.61
C GLU A 162 -33.16 22.53 13.99
N VAL A 163 -33.31 21.21 14.08
CA VAL A 163 -34.57 20.57 14.51
C VAL A 163 -34.97 21.04 15.90
N LYS A 164 -34.01 21.10 16.85
CA LYS A 164 -34.30 21.58 18.21
C LYS A 164 -34.69 23.07 18.22
N MET A 165 -34.07 23.87 17.37
CA MET A 165 -34.38 25.29 17.22
C MET A 165 -35.81 25.51 16.69
N ASP A 166 -36.22 24.72 15.70
CA ASP A 166 -37.57 24.78 15.15
C ASP A 166 -38.63 24.32 16.16
N GLN A 167 -38.32 23.30 16.98
CA GLN A 167 -39.18 22.91 18.09
C GLN A 167 -39.33 24.03 19.12
N LEU A 168 -38.22 24.66 19.53
CA LEU A 168 -38.24 25.77 20.49
C LEU A 168 -39.01 26.98 19.96
N LYS A 169 -38.89 27.33 18.67
CA LYS A 169 -39.67 28.41 18.07
C LYS A 169 -41.17 28.15 18.17
N LYS A 170 -41.61 26.92 17.82
CA LYS A 170 -43.03 26.51 17.92
C LYS A 170 -43.54 26.53 19.36
N GLU A 171 -42.71 26.13 20.31
CA GLU A 171 -43.03 26.17 21.75
C GLU A 171 -43.20 27.61 22.23
N VAL A 172 -42.28 28.51 21.85
CA VAL A 172 -42.40 29.95 22.15
C VAL A 172 -43.69 30.55 21.59
N ASP A 173 -44.06 30.25 20.34
CA ASP A 173 -45.30 30.75 19.74
C ASP A 173 -46.56 30.18 20.43
N THR A 174 -46.48 28.95 20.93
CA THR A 174 -47.57 28.33 21.69
C THR A 174 -47.77 29.06 23.02
N LEU A 175 -46.69 29.30 23.76
CA LEU A 175 -46.72 30.05 25.03
C LEU A 175 -47.17 31.50 24.86
N LEU A 176 -46.73 32.19 23.78
CA LEU A 176 -47.18 33.55 23.48
C LEU A 176 -48.69 33.61 23.26
N LYS A 177 -49.24 32.64 22.53
CA LYS A 177 -50.68 32.52 22.28
C LYS A 177 -51.46 32.30 23.58
N GLU A 178 -50.97 31.45 24.49
CA GLU A 178 -51.58 31.23 25.81
C GLU A 178 -51.59 32.50 26.69
N LEU A 179 -50.58 33.35 26.55
CA LEU A 179 -50.49 34.65 27.22
C LEU A 179 -51.30 35.76 26.53
N GLY A 180 -52.07 35.46 25.49
CA GLY A 180 -52.84 36.44 24.71
C GLY A 180 -51.98 37.41 23.90
N ARG A 181 -50.74 37.03 23.58
CA ARG A 181 -49.81 37.81 22.76
C ARG A 181 -49.73 37.25 21.34
N ASP A 182 -49.38 38.11 20.39
CA ASP A 182 -49.13 37.69 19.00
C ASP A 182 -47.91 36.75 18.91
N LYS A 183 -47.94 35.87 17.91
CA LYS A 183 -46.81 34.98 17.60
C LYS A 183 -45.57 35.79 17.24
N LYS A 184 -44.40 35.26 17.57
CA LYS A 184 -43.12 35.89 17.30
C LYS A 184 -42.38 35.22 16.14
N TYR A 185 -42.59 33.92 15.93
CA TYR A 185 -41.99 33.16 14.83
C TYR A 185 -43.09 32.63 13.90
N THR A 186 -42.69 32.18 12.70
CA THR A 186 -43.60 31.61 11.68
C THR A 186 -43.45 30.10 11.66
#